data_AF-A0A957P3M6-F1
#
_entry.id   AF-A0A957P3M6-F1
#
_cell.length_a   1.000
_cell.length_b   1.000
_cell.length_c   1.000
_cell.angle_alpha   90.00
_cell.angle_beta   90.00
_cell.angle_gamma   90.00
#
_symmetry.space_group_name_H-M   'P 1'
#
loop_
_entity.id
_entity.type
_entity.pdbx_description
1 polymer ?
#
loop_
_entity_poly.entity_id
_entity_poly.type
_entity_poly.pdbx_seq_one_letter_code
_entity_poly.pdbx_strand_id
1 'polypeptide(L)'
;MTDAAGRAVITVPLPDNLTTWRVIARAVTLDTKVGEATTSLLVTQDIIAQPNLPRYGVLGDRFGVGLVGQNFSGAATTGQAELTAENLLLLDAGAQTLDLPNGGSQAAHWTAVASQIGVGKVTSSLNTAAGGDLVELPLAVKPFAAPERVAASGAASPTASETFDMPFNAVHDASQLTLRLAPSVALGLLDDLDALIGYPYGCVEQTMSRLLPSVVAAQAYAQLEVPNPKAEQIPEIVAQGLQKLYGFQLPEGGWGWFADDEAGASISTYVLLGLVMVEKAGYQVEAQVLDNGFSYLDDALSSVTNSNTKAYALYVKALAGRGDLNAARALMAQQAQMNPFGLSMLAQALHLDGDDAAAQTVVDKLLAKATDTGSLAYWPTEGERDWYHWQSISSAEKNTAAAIGALSALRP
;
A
#
# COMPACT_ATOMS: atom_id res chain seq x y z
N MET A 1 -37.75 5.76 9.41
CA MET A 1 -38.89 4.92 9.83
C MET A 1 -40.09 5.25 8.95
N THR A 2 -40.93 4.26 8.67
CA THR A 2 -42.21 4.48 7.99
C THR A 2 -43.24 5.07 8.96
N ASP A 3 -44.25 5.74 8.42
CA ASP A 3 -45.46 6.12 9.15
C ASP A 3 -46.35 4.90 9.47
N ALA A 4 -47.49 5.16 10.11
CA ALA A 4 -48.49 4.14 10.46
C ALA A 4 -49.14 3.46 9.24
N ALA A 5 -49.02 4.04 8.04
CA ALA A 5 -49.49 3.46 6.78
C ALA A 5 -48.37 2.70 6.02
N GLY A 6 -47.18 2.56 6.62
CA GLY A 6 -46.03 1.88 6.02
C GLY A 6 -45.30 2.69 4.96
N ARG A 7 -45.47 4.03 4.92
CA ARG A 7 -44.84 4.92 3.94
C ARG A 7 -43.67 5.67 4.54
N ALA A 8 -42.61 5.85 3.77
CA ALA A 8 -41.50 6.74 4.10
C ALA A 8 -41.13 7.54 2.85
N VAL A 9 -40.78 8.80 3.04
CA VAL A 9 -40.26 9.68 1.98
C VAL A 9 -38.83 10.06 2.36
N ILE A 10 -37.91 9.88 1.42
CA ILE A 10 -36.50 10.23 1.59
C ILE A 10 -36.13 11.15 0.43
N THR A 11 -35.59 12.32 0.77
CA THR A 11 -35.03 13.24 -0.22
C THR A 11 -33.52 13.00 -0.29
N VAL A 12 -33.03 12.73 -1.50
CA VAL A 12 -31.60 12.50 -1.76
C VAL A 12 -31.13 13.53 -2.78
N PRO A 13 -30.10 14.35 -2.47
CA PRO A 13 -29.46 15.17 -3.48
C PRO A 13 -28.72 14.25 -4.45
N LEU A 14 -29.05 14.34 -5.74
CA LEU A 14 -28.36 13.56 -6.77
C LEU A 14 -27.04 14.26 -7.12
N PRO A 15 -25.95 13.50 -7.34
CA PRO A 15 -24.69 14.07 -7.78
C PRO A 15 -24.81 14.53 -9.24
N ASP A 16 -23.83 15.32 -9.68
CA ASP A 16 -23.79 15.95 -11.00
C ASP A 16 -23.62 14.96 -12.18
N ASN A 17 -23.49 13.67 -11.88
CA ASN A 17 -23.35 12.64 -12.89
C ASN A 17 -24.67 12.38 -13.62
N LEU A 18 -24.67 12.68 -14.93
CA LEU A 18 -25.74 12.34 -15.86
C LEU A 18 -25.69 10.85 -16.18
N THR A 19 -26.46 10.06 -15.44
CA THR A 19 -26.49 8.60 -15.57
C THR A 19 -27.81 8.00 -15.06
N THR A 20 -27.99 6.70 -15.27
CA THR A 20 -29.08 5.96 -14.67
C THR A 20 -28.65 5.43 -13.31
N TRP A 21 -29.28 5.96 -12.26
CA TRP A 21 -29.08 5.53 -10.89
C TRP A 21 -29.93 4.29 -10.58
N ARG A 22 -29.34 3.31 -9.89
CA ARG A 22 -30.08 2.17 -9.35
C ARG A 22 -30.43 2.45 -7.89
N VAL A 23 -31.71 2.52 -7.59
CA VAL A 23 -32.23 2.73 -6.23
C VAL A 23 -32.64 1.38 -5.66
N ILE A 24 -32.04 1.00 -4.53
CA ILE A 24 -32.35 -0.23 -3.80
C ILE A 24 -32.95 0.17 -2.44
N ALA A 25 -34.18 -0.24 -2.18
CA ALA A 25 -34.85 -0.04 -0.90
C ALA A 25 -34.97 -1.39 -0.17
N ARG A 26 -34.46 -1.44 1.06
CA ARG A 26 -34.58 -2.61 1.95
C ARG A 26 -35.34 -2.19 3.20
N ALA A 27 -36.31 -3.00 3.61
CA ALA A 27 -37.11 -2.76 4.79
C ALA A 27 -37.09 -3.99 5.70
N VAL A 28 -37.12 -3.74 7.02
CA VAL A 28 -37.23 -4.76 8.05
C VAL A 28 -38.24 -4.33 9.11
N THR A 29 -39.10 -5.23 9.55
CA THR A 29 -40.02 -5.01 10.67
C THR A 29 -39.39 -5.44 12.00
N LEU A 30 -39.97 -5.01 13.12
CA LEU A 30 -39.49 -5.40 14.46
C LEU A 30 -39.59 -6.93 14.71
N ASP A 31 -40.55 -7.60 14.07
CA ASP A 31 -40.67 -9.07 14.06
C ASP A 31 -39.84 -9.72 12.95
N THR A 32 -38.80 -9.04 12.45
CA THR A 32 -37.76 -9.55 11.54
C THR A 32 -38.22 -9.97 10.13
N LYS A 33 -39.39 -9.49 9.67
CA LYS A 33 -39.78 -9.67 8.26
C LYS A 33 -39.01 -8.71 7.39
N VAL A 34 -38.47 -9.20 6.28
CA VAL A 34 -37.63 -8.42 5.36
C VAL A 34 -38.29 -8.28 3.99
N GLY A 35 -38.00 -7.18 3.31
CA GLY A 35 -38.40 -6.95 1.92
C GLY A 35 -37.38 -6.08 1.18
N GLU A 36 -37.23 -6.31 -0.12
CA GLU A 36 -36.38 -5.53 -1.02
C GLU A 36 -37.17 -5.10 -2.26
N ALA A 37 -36.91 -3.89 -2.74
CA ALA A 37 -37.34 -3.42 -4.04
C ALA A 37 -36.20 -2.68 -4.74
N THR A 38 -36.11 -2.86 -6.06
CA THR A 38 -35.13 -2.16 -6.91
C THR A 38 -35.86 -1.39 -8.00
N THR A 39 -35.41 -0.15 -8.25
CA THR A 39 -35.89 0.68 -9.38
C THR A 39 -34.73 1.46 -9.99
N SER A 40 -34.96 2.04 -11.16
CA SER A 40 -34.01 2.89 -11.87
C SER A 40 -34.51 4.33 -11.95
N LEU A 41 -33.61 5.29 -11.83
CA LEU A 41 -33.86 6.71 -11.96
C LEU A 41 -32.88 7.29 -12.98
N LEU A 42 -33.38 7.77 -14.12
CA LEU A 42 -32.57 8.46 -15.10
C LEU A 42 -32.36 9.92 -14.69
N VAL A 43 -31.10 10.33 -14.57
CA VAL A 43 -30.68 11.73 -14.45
C VAL A 43 -29.99 12.09 -15.75
N THR A 44 -30.55 13.06 -16.47
CA THR A 44 -30.05 13.43 -17.79
C THR A 44 -30.29 14.90 -18.07
N GLN A 45 -29.57 15.44 -19.04
CA GLN A 45 -29.85 16.70 -19.70
C GLN A 45 -30.21 16.44 -21.17
N ASP A 46 -30.79 17.44 -21.84
CA ASP A 46 -31.12 17.37 -23.27
C ASP A 46 -29.86 17.40 -24.13
N ILE A 47 -28.81 18.11 -23.69
CA ILE A 47 -27.50 18.14 -24.32
C ILE A 47 -26.49 17.70 -23.27
N ILE A 48 -25.59 16.79 -23.63
CA ILE A 48 -24.59 16.25 -22.70
C ILE A 48 -23.20 16.48 -23.26
N ALA A 49 -22.31 17.01 -22.42
CA ALA A 49 -20.90 17.17 -22.66
C ALA A 49 -20.14 16.07 -21.90
N GLN A 50 -19.55 15.10 -22.61
CA GLN A 50 -18.75 14.05 -21.97
C GLN A 50 -17.26 14.20 -22.31
N PRO A 51 -16.43 14.76 -21.40
CA PRO A 51 -14.99 14.87 -21.63
C PRO A 51 -14.34 13.50 -21.84
N ASN A 52 -13.40 13.46 -22.79
CA ASN A 52 -12.56 12.31 -23.07
C ASN A 52 -11.10 12.71 -22.81
N LEU A 53 -10.65 12.49 -21.58
CA LEU A 53 -9.33 12.88 -21.09
C LEU A 53 -8.53 11.64 -20.69
N PRO A 54 -7.19 11.64 -20.85
CA PRO A 54 -6.35 10.62 -20.23
C PRO A 54 -6.41 10.73 -18.70
N ARG A 55 -5.95 9.69 -17.99
CA ARG A 55 -5.89 9.73 -16.51
C ARG A 55 -4.85 10.73 -15.99
N TYR A 56 -3.76 10.91 -16.72
CA TYR A 56 -2.70 11.87 -16.47
C TYR A 56 -1.89 12.06 -17.77
N GLY A 57 -1.16 13.17 -17.86
CA GLY A 57 -0.08 13.36 -18.84
C GLY A 57 1.28 13.33 -18.16
N VAL A 58 2.34 13.12 -18.93
CA VAL A 58 3.72 13.35 -18.47
C VAL A 58 4.24 14.61 -19.15
N LEU A 59 5.03 15.43 -18.44
CA LEU A 59 5.58 16.69 -18.95
C LEU A 59 6.26 16.46 -20.32
N GLY A 60 5.83 17.20 -21.33
CA GLY A 60 6.29 17.10 -22.71
C GLY A 60 5.51 16.12 -23.60
N ASP A 61 4.64 15.29 -23.04
CA ASP A 61 3.77 14.41 -23.82
C ASP A 61 2.86 15.22 -24.73
N ARG A 62 2.66 14.71 -25.95
CA ARG A 62 1.67 15.21 -26.90
C ARG A 62 0.56 14.17 -27.09
N PHE A 63 -0.68 14.54 -26.79
CA PHE A 63 -1.83 13.64 -26.84
C PHE A 63 -3.11 14.37 -27.25
N GLY A 64 -4.14 13.59 -27.59
CA GLY A 64 -5.48 14.12 -27.84
C GLY A 64 -6.27 14.25 -26.55
N VAL A 65 -6.92 15.39 -26.36
CA VAL A 65 -8.03 15.59 -25.41
C VAL A 65 -9.30 15.83 -26.22
N GLY A 66 -10.44 15.40 -25.71
CA GLY A 66 -11.67 15.52 -26.48
C GLY A 66 -12.90 15.72 -25.63
N LEU A 67 -13.99 15.93 -26.34
CA LEU A 67 -15.33 16.07 -25.80
C LEU A 67 -16.30 15.34 -26.72
N VAL A 68 -17.10 14.42 -26.18
CA VAL A 68 -18.20 13.80 -26.91
C VAL A 68 -19.47 14.57 -26.56
N GLY A 69 -20.04 15.24 -27.55
CA GLY A 69 -21.34 15.86 -27.45
C GLY A 69 -22.45 14.88 -27.79
N GLN A 70 -23.53 14.88 -27.01
CA GLN A 70 -24.72 14.06 -27.26
C GLN A 70 -25.97 14.94 -27.24
N ASN A 71 -26.95 14.62 -28.09
CA ASN A 71 -28.19 15.37 -28.21
C ASN A 71 -29.41 14.47 -28.02
N PHE A 72 -30.22 14.78 -27.02
CA PHE A 72 -31.49 14.16 -26.68
C PHE A 72 -32.67 15.16 -26.64
N SER A 73 -32.47 16.37 -27.18
CA SER A 73 -33.46 17.46 -27.16
C SER A 73 -34.72 17.24 -28.02
N GLY A 74 -34.79 16.13 -28.77
CA GLY A 74 -35.93 15.79 -29.63
C GLY A 74 -35.82 16.29 -31.08
N ALA A 75 -34.82 17.12 -31.40
CA ALA A 75 -34.57 17.62 -32.76
C ALA A 75 -33.06 17.67 -33.06
N ALA A 76 -32.68 17.65 -34.35
CA ALA A 76 -31.30 17.86 -34.73
C ALA A 76 -30.87 19.30 -34.41
N THR A 77 -29.64 19.47 -33.94
CA THR A 77 -29.06 20.78 -33.58
C THR A 77 -27.59 20.82 -33.99
N THR A 78 -27.02 22.03 -33.95
CA THR A 78 -25.58 22.24 -34.10
C THR A 78 -25.07 22.84 -32.79
N GLY A 79 -23.89 22.39 -32.35
CA GLY A 79 -23.25 22.82 -31.11
C GLY A 79 -21.85 23.38 -31.33
N GLN A 80 -21.43 24.28 -30.45
CA GLN A 80 -20.04 24.69 -30.32
C GLN A 80 -19.42 24.01 -29.11
N ALA A 81 -18.46 23.14 -29.37
CA ALA A 81 -17.64 22.48 -28.39
C ALA A 81 -16.37 23.31 -28.12
N GLU A 82 -16.09 23.61 -26.86
CA GLU A 82 -14.90 24.35 -26.44
C GLU A 82 -14.19 23.63 -25.29
N LEU A 83 -12.86 23.73 -25.25
CA LEU A 83 -12.03 23.17 -24.20
C LEU A 83 -10.96 24.18 -23.78
N THR A 84 -10.86 24.39 -22.47
CA THR A 84 -9.73 25.10 -21.84
C THR A 84 -9.07 24.17 -20.84
N ALA A 85 -7.75 24.30 -20.69
CA ALA A 85 -6.98 23.42 -19.83
C ALA A 85 -5.83 24.18 -19.17
N GLU A 86 -5.73 24.07 -17.85
CA GLU A 86 -4.54 24.43 -17.09
C GLU A 86 -3.48 23.34 -17.28
N ASN A 87 -2.19 23.70 -17.18
CA ASN A 87 -1.04 22.80 -17.31
C ASN A 87 -0.89 22.09 -18.66
N LEU A 88 -1.80 22.33 -19.61
CA LEU A 88 -1.71 21.87 -20.99
C LEU A 88 -1.58 23.08 -21.92
N LEU A 89 -0.78 22.92 -22.97
CA LEU A 89 -0.77 23.81 -24.12
C LEU A 89 -1.60 23.18 -25.24
N LEU A 90 -2.75 23.78 -25.57
CA LEU A 90 -3.55 23.36 -26.72
C LEU A 90 -2.92 23.88 -28.02
N LEU A 91 -2.59 22.99 -28.95
CA LEU A 91 -1.92 23.32 -30.20
C LEU A 91 -2.89 23.76 -31.31
N ASP A 92 -4.13 23.29 -31.23
CA ASP A 92 -5.23 23.54 -32.16
C ASP A 92 -6.45 24.15 -31.43
N ALA A 93 -6.16 25.08 -30.52
CA ALA A 93 -7.16 25.76 -29.69
C ALA A 93 -8.25 26.45 -30.52
N GLY A 94 -9.47 26.45 -29.99
CA GLY A 94 -10.63 27.10 -30.58
C GLY A 94 -11.89 26.23 -30.48
N ALA A 95 -13.05 26.85 -30.69
CA ALA A 95 -14.31 26.15 -30.73
C ALA A 95 -14.40 25.22 -31.95
N GLN A 96 -14.93 24.03 -31.76
CA GLN A 96 -15.24 23.07 -32.83
C GLN A 96 -16.75 22.93 -32.95
N THR A 97 -17.24 23.03 -34.18
CA THR A 97 -18.67 22.87 -34.46
C THR A 97 -19.02 21.38 -34.59
N LEU A 98 -20.06 20.96 -33.89
CA LEU A 98 -20.60 19.61 -33.91
C LEU A 98 -22.02 19.62 -34.48
N ASP A 99 -22.27 18.81 -35.49
CA ASP A 99 -23.61 18.53 -36.00
C ASP A 99 -24.17 17.34 -35.23
N LEU A 100 -25.22 17.60 -34.44
CA LEU A 100 -25.78 16.65 -33.48
C LEU A 100 -27.21 16.27 -33.87
N PRO A 101 -27.41 15.16 -34.61
CA PRO A 101 -28.74 14.60 -34.82
C PRO A 101 -29.44 14.30 -33.49
N ASN A 102 -30.77 14.29 -33.47
CA ASN A 102 -31.50 13.82 -32.28
C ASN A 102 -31.17 12.35 -31.99
N GLY A 103 -30.83 12.04 -30.75
CA GLY A 103 -30.31 10.73 -30.31
C GLY A 103 -28.90 10.43 -30.82
N GLY A 104 -28.23 11.39 -31.44
CA GLY A 104 -26.89 11.25 -32.02
C GLY A 104 -25.80 11.83 -31.12
N SER A 105 -24.56 11.51 -31.47
CA SER A 105 -23.36 12.02 -30.81
C SER A 105 -22.26 12.33 -31.82
N GLN A 106 -21.44 13.33 -31.51
CA GLN A 106 -20.22 13.63 -32.26
C GLN A 106 -19.12 14.06 -31.32
N ALA A 107 -17.86 13.76 -31.68
CA ALA A 107 -16.70 14.11 -30.88
C ALA A 107 -15.94 15.31 -31.46
N ALA A 108 -15.54 16.21 -30.58
CA ALA A 108 -14.52 17.22 -30.83
C ALA A 108 -13.19 16.76 -30.22
N HIS A 109 -12.08 17.09 -30.87
CA HIS A 109 -10.75 16.70 -30.44
C HIS A 109 -9.74 17.84 -30.60
N TRP A 110 -8.92 18.04 -29.57
CA TRP A 110 -7.82 18.97 -29.56
C TRP A 110 -6.52 18.23 -29.25
N THR A 111 -5.45 18.64 -29.90
CA THR A 111 -4.10 18.22 -29.62
C THR A 111 -3.52 19.08 -28.50
N ALA A 112 -3.14 18.45 -27.40
CA ALA A 112 -2.53 19.09 -26.25
C ALA A 112 -1.08 18.64 -26.06
N VAL A 113 -0.26 19.52 -25.48
CA VAL A 113 1.04 19.19 -24.90
C VAL A 113 0.99 19.43 -23.40
N ALA A 114 1.38 18.44 -22.60
CA ALA A 114 1.55 18.63 -21.16
C ALA A 114 2.70 19.59 -20.89
N SER A 115 2.40 20.80 -20.41
CA SER A 115 3.34 21.92 -20.40
C SER A 115 3.85 22.31 -19.02
N GLN A 116 3.11 21.98 -17.95
CA GLN A 116 3.49 22.30 -16.57
C GLN A 116 3.17 21.13 -15.64
N ILE A 117 4.04 20.85 -14.66
CA ILE A 117 3.82 19.80 -13.66
C ILE A 117 2.76 20.26 -12.66
N GLY A 118 1.86 19.35 -12.26
CA GLY A 118 0.85 19.61 -11.25
C GLY A 118 -0.54 19.13 -11.66
N VAL A 119 -1.54 19.39 -10.80
CA VAL A 119 -2.94 19.11 -11.11
C VAL A 119 -3.57 20.39 -11.63
N GLY A 120 -4.01 20.35 -12.89
CA GLY A 120 -4.66 21.47 -13.56
C GLY A 120 -6.12 21.13 -13.88
N LYS A 121 -6.97 22.14 -13.92
CA LYS A 121 -8.36 21.98 -14.33
C LYS A 121 -8.51 21.95 -15.85
N VAL A 122 -9.31 21.02 -16.35
CA VAL A 122 -9.77 20.98 -17.75
C VAL A 122 -11.28 21.26 -17.77
N THR A 123 -11.67 22.35 -18.41
CA THR A 123 -13.07 22.76 -18.57
C THR A 123 -13.49 22.48 -20.00
N SER A 124 -14.46 21.58 -20.17
CA SER A 124 -15.06 21.24 -21.46
C SER A 124 -16.49 21.75 -21.49
N SER A 125 -16.91 22.38 -22.58
CA SER A 125 -18.28 22.88 -22.72
C SER A 125 -18.85 22.58 -24.11
N LEU A 126 -20.16 22.38 -24.16
CA LEU A 126 -20.93 22.22 -25.38
C LEU A 126 -22.14 23.14 -25.32
N ASN A 127 -22.18 24.14 -26.19
CA ASN A 127 -23.29 25.09 -26.28
C ASN A 127 -24.08 24.89 -27.56
N THR A 128 -25.40 24.73 -27.45
CA THR A 128 -26.32 24.59 -28.59
C THR A 128 -27.53 25.52 -28.43
N ALA A 129 -28.36 25.63 -29.46
CA ALA A 129 -29.63 26.34 -29.36
C ALA A 129 -30.66 25.66 -28.42
N ALA A 130 -30.49 24.36 -28.15
CA ALA A 130 -31.39 23.56 -27.31
C ALA A 130 -30.93 23.48 -25.83
N GLY A 131 -29.85 24.17 -25.47
CA GLY A 131 -29.21 24.08 -24.18
C GLY A 131 -27.72 23.78 -24.32
N GLY A 132 -27.04 23.64 -23.18
CA GLY A 132 -25.63 23.33 -23.14
C GLY A 132 -25.21 22.72 -21.81
N ASP A 133 -24.03 22.15 -21.81
CA ASP A 133 -23.44 21.46 -20.66
C ASP A 133 -21.97 21.85 -20.52
N LEU A 134 -21.48 21.89 -19.28
CA LEU A 134 -20.12 22.27 -18.93
C LEU A 134 -19.61 21.34 -17.84
N VAL A 135 -18.47 20.72 -18.09
CA VAL A 135 -17.85 19.76 -17.18
C VAL A 135 -16.42 20.18 -16.89
N GLU A 136 -16.08 20.26 -15.60
CA GLU A 136 -14.72 20.52 -15.13
C GLU A 136 -14.13 19.27 -14.49
N LEU A 137 -12.99 18.80 -15.00
CA LEU A 137 -12.28 17.65 -14.45
C LEU A 137 -10.81 18.01 -14.16
N PRO A 138 -10.26 17.53 -13.04
CA PRO A 138 -8.83 17.67 -12.79
C PRO A 138 -8.03 16.72 -13.69
N LEU A 139 -6.91 17.20 -14.23
CA LEU A 139 -5.92 16.41 -14.95
C LEU A 139 -4.54 16.62 -14.33
N ALA A 140 -3.91 15.52 -13.93
CA ALA A 140 -2.55 15.57 -13.42
C ALA A 140 -1.52 15.51 -14.56
N VAL A 141 -0.53 16.40 -14.52
CA VAL A 141 0.70 16.32 -15.31
C VAL A 141 1.85 15.94 -14.38
N LYS A 142 2.47 14.80 -14.66
CA LYS A 142 3.58 14.24 -13.88
C LYS A 142 4.93 14.64 -14.48
N PRO A 143 6.00 14.75 -13.68
CA PRO A 143 7.34 14.91 -14.23
C PRO A 143 7.75 13.69 -15.08
N PHE A 144 8.49 13.92 -16.17
CA PHE A 144 9.20 12.85 -16.88
C PHE A 144 10.50 12.52 -16.12
N ALA A 145 10.37 11.87 -14.97
CA ALA A 145 11.50 11.53 -14.11
C ALA A 145 11.24 10.25 -13.33
N ALA A 146 12.31 9.55 -12.98
CA ALA A 146 12.27 8.55 -11.91
C ALA A 146 12.59 9.26 -10.58
N PRO A 147 11.79 9.04 -9.51
CA PRO A 147 12.08 9.64 -8.22
C PRO A 147 13.37 9.04 -7.63
N GLU A 148 14.33 9.90 -7.29
CA GLU A 148 15.50 9.55 -6.49
C GLU A 148 15.36 10.17 -5.10
N ARG A 149 15.78 9.43 -4.07
CA ARG A 149 15.74 9.89 -2.69
C ARG A 149 17.11 9.69 -2.05
N VAL A 150 17.66 10.78 -1.54
CA VAL A 150 18.83 10.78 -0.65
C VAL A 150 18.34 11.16 0.73
N ALA A 151 18.76 10.39 1.75
CA ALA A 151 18.42 10.64 3.13
C ALA A 151 19.69 10.67 3.97
N ALA A 152 19.71 11.57 4.95
CA ALA A 152 20.74 11.64 5.98
C ALA A 152 20.07 11.87 7.33
N SER A 153 20.68 11.34 8.38
CA SER A 153 20.20 11.45 9.75
C SER A 153 21.37 11.62 10.70
N GLY A 154 21.19 12.37 11.78
CA GLY A 154 22.22 12.58 12.78
C GLY A 154 21.69 13.29 14.01
N ALA A 155 22.58 13.56 14.96
CA ALA A 155 22.30 14.39 16.13
C ALA A 155 22.92 15.79 15.94
N ALA A 156 22.25 16.80 16.45
CA ALA A 156 22.76 18.18 16.48
C ALA A 156 23.05 18.61 17.92
N SER A 157 24.26 19.11 18.18
CA SER A 157 24.61 19.74 19.47
C SER A 157 25.86 20.63 19.33
N PRO A 158 25.74 21.98 19.30
CA PRO A 158 24.53 22.80 19.16
C PRO A 158 24.07 22.95 17.70
N THR A 159 24.90 22.57 16.74
CA THR A 159 24.64 22.67 15.31
C THR A 159 24.99 21.35 14.62
N ALA A 160 24.37 21.10 13.47
CA ALA A 160 24.74 20.06 12.54
C ALA A 160 24.71 20.67 11.13
N SER A 161 25.52 20.13 10.22
CA SER A 161 25.57 20.54 8.82
C SER A 161 25.59 19.29 7.97
N GLU A 162 24.72 19.26 6.96
CA GLU A 162 24.64 18.17 5.99
C GLU A 162 24.57 18.79 4.59
N THR A 163 25.28 18.19 3.63
CA THR A 163 25.33 18.66 2.25
C THR A 163 24.73 17.60 1.35
N PHE A 164 23.81 18.01 0.49
CA PHE A 164 23.20 17.14 -0.52
C PHE A 164 23.58 17.63 -1.91
N ASP A 165 24.15 16.74 -2.72
CA ASP A 165 24.41 17.00 -4.12
C ASP A 165 23.13 16.79 -4.91
N MET A 166 22.57 17.87 -5.46
CA MET A 166 21.43 17.77 -6.36
C MET A 166 21.93 17.35 -7.75
N PRO A 167 21.42 16.24 -8.32
CA PRO A 167 21.77 15.83 -9.67
C PRO A 167 21.50 16.94 -10.69
N PHE A 168 22.38 17.10 -11.68
CA PHE A 168 22.23 18.16 -12.69
C PHE A 168 20.93 18.04 -13.51
N ASN A 169 20.34 16.85 -13.58
CA ASN A 169 19.10 16.52 -14.27
C ASN A 169 17.88 16.50 -13.34
N ALA A 170 18.00 16.98 -12.10
CA ALA A 170 16.87 17.09 -11.19
C ALA A 170 15.81 18.06 -11.75
N VAL A 171 14.55 17.62 -11.75
CA VAL A 171 13.42 18.45 -12.17
C VAL A 171 13.05 19.35 -11.00
N HIS A 172 13.50 20.61 -11.01
CA HIS A 172 13.36 21.54 -9.88
C HIS A 172 11.94 21.63 -9.31
N ASP A 173 10.91 21.75 -10.16
CA ASP A 173 9.51 21.85 -9.72
C ASP A 173 8.97 20.56 -9.08
N ALA A 174 9.67 19.44 -9.25
CA ALA A 174 9.36 18.15 -8.65
C ALA A 174 10.36 17.75 -7.54
N SER A 175 11.37 18.59 -7.26
CA SER A 175 12.36 18.35 -6.21
C SER A 175 11.88 18.88 -4.87
N GLN A 176 11.97 18.07 -3.82
CA GLN A 176 11.57 18.44 -2.46
C GLN A 176 12.67 18.09 -1.45
N LEU A 177 12.97 19.02 -0.54
CA LEU A 177 13.75 18.76 0.67
C LEU A 177 12.81 18.74 1.87
N THR A 178 12.87 17.67 2.65
CA THR A 178 12.14 17.56 3.92
C THR A 178 13.16 17.48 5.05
N LEU A 179 13.17 18.49 5.93
CA LEU A 179 13.98 18.47 7.15
C LEU A 179 13.06 18.13 8.33
N ARG A 180 13.41 17.07 9.06
CA ARG A 180 12.71 16.66 10.29
C ARG A 180 13.65 16.80 11.47
N LEU A 181 13.17 17.49 12.51
CA LEU A 181 13.88 17.66 13.76
C LEU A 181 13.03 17.09 14.88
N ALA A 182 13.58 16.11 15.59
CA ALA A 182 12.94 15.49 16.73
C ALA A 182 13.86 15.59 17.95
N PRO A 183 13.31 15.82 19.16
CA PRO A 183 14.10 15.83 20.39
C PRO A 183 14.60 14.42 20.77
N SER A 184 14.16 13.37 20.08
CA SER A 184 14.60 11.99 20.26
C SER A 184 14.50 11.19 18.95
N VAL A 185 15.28 10.12 18.84
CA VAL A 185 15.25 9.18 17.70
C VAL A 185 13.88 8.52 17.56
N ALA A 186 13.22 8.21 18.69
CA ALA A 186 11.93 7.53 18.71
C ALA A 186 10.83 8.31 17.96
N LEU A 187 10.81 9.64 18.11
CA LEU A 187 9.83 10.48 17.40
C LEU A 187 10.15 10.60 15.89
N GLY A 188 11.43 10.54 15.51
CA GLY A 188 11.81 10.52 14.09
C GLY A 188 11.36 9.25 13.36
N LEU A 189 11.32 8.11 14.06
CA LEU A 189 10.83 6.84 13.51
C LEU A 189 9.33 6.87 13.19
N LEU A 190 8.53 7.58 14.00
CA LEU A 190 7.07 7.64 13.86
C LEU A 190 6.61 8.28 12.54
N ASP A 191 7.33 9.30 12.08
CA ASP A 191 7.02 10.00 10.81
C ASP A 191 7.19 9.11 9.58
N ASP A 192 8.14 8.16 9.62
CA ASP A 192 8.41 7.27 8.48
C ASP A 192 7.44 6.08 8.43
N LEU A 193 6.83 5.71 9.58
CA LEU A 193 5.79 4.69 9.65
C LEU A 193 4.53 5.09 8.86
N ASP A 194 4.26 6.39 8.70
CA ASP A 194 3.15 6.87 7.88
C ASP A 194 3.29 6.48 6.40
N ALA A 195 4.52 6.42 5.87
CA ALA A 195 4.75 6.07 4.47
C ALA A 195 4.36 4.60 4.17
N LEU A 196 4.40 3.72 5.17
CA LEU A 196 4.14 2.29 5.02
C LEU A 196 2.63 1.96 4.84
N ILE A 197 1.75 2.88 5.20
CA ILE A 197 0.29 2.67 5.17
C ILE A 197 -0.32 2.89 3.77
N GLY A 198 0.46 3.36 2.79
CA GLY A 198 -0.02 3.86 1.49
C GLY A 198 0.14 2.96 0.25
N TYR A 199 0.54 1.69 0.37
CA TYR A 199 0.91 0.89 -0.83
C TYR A 199 -0.26 0.03 -1.37
N PRO A 200 -0.81 0.31 -2.56
CA PRO A 200 -1.74 -0.61 -3.22
C PRO A 200 -0.97 -1.61 -4.08
N TYR A 201 -1.20 -2.93 -3.94
CA TYR A 201 -1.32 -3.99 -4.97
C TYR A 201 -1.32 -5.40 -4.33
N GLY A 202 -1.64 -6.43 -5.11
CA GLY A 202 -2.40 -7.61 -4.68
C GLY A 202 -1.67 -8.95 -4.56
N CYS A 203 -0.34 -9.02 -4.59
CA CYS A 203 0.37 -10.26 -4.26
C CYS A 203 0.29 -10.59 -2.76
N VAL A 204 0.68 -11.81 -2.36
CA VAL A 204 0.75 -12.20 -0.94
C VAL A 204 1.75 -11.33 -0.19
N GLU A 205 2.97 -11.21 -0.72
CA GLU A 205 4.03 -10.39 -0.11
C GLU A 205 3.58 -8.93 0.01
N GLN A 206 3.04 -8.35 -1.06
CA GLN A 206 2.60 -6.95 -1.06
C GLN A 206 1.46 -6.69 -0.07
N THR A 207 0.51 -7.64 0.04
CA THR A 207 -0.57 -7.57 1.02
C THR A 207 0.00 -7.58 2.44
N MET A 208 0.97 -8.46 2.71
CA MET A 208 1.61 -8.53 4.02
C MET A 208 2.51 -7.32 4.31
N SER A 209 3.24 -6.82 3.31
CA SER A 209 4.10 -5.64 3.39
C SER A 209 3.33 -4.33 3.58
N ARG A 210 2.01 -4.33 3.39
CA ARG A 210 1.13 -3.25 3.87
C ARG A 210 0.58 -3.53 5.26
N LEU A 211 0.10 -4.75 5.50
CA LEU A 211 -0.58 -5.13 6.73
C LEU A 211 0.35 -5.07 7.95
N LEU A 212 1.47 -5.79 7.91
CA LEU A 212 2.36 -5.93 9.05
C LEU A 212 2.92 -4.58 9.52
N PRO A 213 3.46 -3.71 8.65
CA PRO A 213 3.93 -2.40 9.09
C PRO A 213 2.85 -1.51 9.66
N SER A 214 1.62 -1.55 9.11
CA SER A 214 0.50 -0.76 9.62
C SER A 214 0.14 -1.13 11.06
N VAL A 215 0.17 -2.43 11.37
CA VAL A 215 -0.09 -2.96 12.71
C VAL A 215 1.04 -2.66 13.67
N VAL A 216 2.29 -2.89 13.27
CA VAL A 216 3.47 -2.59 14.09
C VAL A 216 3.56 -1.10 14.39
N ALA A 217 3.23 -0.24 13.41
CA ALA A 217 3.16 1.19 13.61
C ALA A 217 2.09 1.56 14.64
N ALA A 218 0.89 1.02 14.50
CA ALA A 218 -0.19 1.26 15.46
C ALA A 218 0.20 0.84 16.89
N GLN A 219 0.89 -0.30 17.04
CA GLN A 219 1.44 -0.73 18.33
C GLN A 219 2.50 0.24 18.87
N ALA A 220 3.43 0.72 18.03
CA ALA A 220 4.46 1.66 18.44
C ALA A 220 3.87 2.98 18.92
N TYR A 221 2.88 3.55 18.20
CA TYR A 221 2.15 4.74 18.63
C TYR A 221 1.45 4.52 19.98
N ALA A 222 0.83 3.35 20.18
CA ALA A 222 0.18 3.01 21.45
C ALA A 222 1.17 2.88 22.61
N GLN A 223 2.33 2.23 22.39
CA GLN A 223 3.38 2.07 23.41
C GLN A 223 4.05 3.38 23.79
N LEU A 224 4.17 4.32 22.85
CA LEU A 224 4.73 5.65 23.08
C LEU A 224 3.69 6.64 23.63
N GLU A 225 2.43 6.20 23.80
CA GLU A 225 1.31 7.03 24.26
C GLU A 225 1.10 8.30 23.42
N VAL A 226 1.36 8.22 22.11
CA VAL A 226 1.20 9.33 21.16
C VAL A 226 0.06 9.05 20.17
N PRO A 227 -0.71 10.08 19.75
CA PRO A 227 -1.79 9.90 18.78
C PRO A 227 -1.28 9.36 17.43
N ASN A 228 -1.87 8.27 16.96
CA ASN A 228 -1.61 7.74 15.62
C ASN A 228 -2.45 8.53 14.59
N PRO A 229 -1.82 9.24 13.63
CA PRO A 229 -2.53 10.03 12.62
C PRO A 229 -3.41 9.20 11.68
N LYS A 230 -3.19 7.88 11.62
CA LYS A 230 -3.92 6.95 10.74
C LYS A 230 -4.75 5.92 11.50
N ALA A 231 -5.00 6.14 12.79
CA ALA A 231 -5.74 5.20 13.66
C ALA A 231 -7.06 4.72 13.04
N GLU A 232 -7.82 5.61 12.38
CA GLU A 232 -9.11 5.31 11.76
C GLU A 232 -9.00 4.37 10.54
N GLN A 233 -7.84 4.33 9.87
CA GLN A 233 -7.62 3.51 8.67
C GLN A 233 -7.15 2.09 9.01
N ILE A 234 -6.53 1.89 10.19
CA ILE A 234 -5.92 0.61 10.56
C ILE A 234 -6.93 -0.54 10.56
N PRO A 235 -8.14 -0.42 11.14
CA PRO A 235 -9.10 -1.53 11.15
C PRO A 235 -9.50 -2.00 9.75
N GLU A 236 -9.68 -1.07 8.80
CA GLU A 236 -10.01 -1.40 7.42
C GLU A 236 -8.84 -2.10 6.72
N ILE A 237 -7.62 -1.62 6.93
CA ILE A 237 -6.40 -2.25 6.38
C ILE A 237 -6.24 -3.68 6.91
N VAL A 238 -6.48 -3.88 8.21
CA VAL A 238 -6.43 -5.21 8.83
C VAL A 238 -7.50 -6.13 8.24
N ALA A 239 -8.75 -5.68 8.17
CA ALA A 239 -9.84 -6.49 7.64
C ALA A 239 -9.59 -6.91 6.18
N GLN A 240 -9.20 -5.97 5.32
CA GLN A 240 -8.88 -6.25 3.91
C GLN A 240 -7.64 -7.14 3.75
N GLY A 241 -6.61 -6.90 4.56
CA GLY A 241 -5.37 -7.68 4.55
C GLY A 241 -5.61 -9.13 4.93
N LEU A 242 -6.32 -9.36 6.05
CA LEU A 242 -6.68 -10.71 6.52
C LEU A 242 -7.55 -11.43 5.49
N GLN A 243 -8.61 -10.78 4.99
CA GLN A 243 -9.50 -11.40 3.98
C GLN A 243 -8.73 -11.87 2.74
N LYS A 244 -7.80 -11.05 2.23
CA LYS A 244 -6.97 -11.43 1.08
C LYS A 244 -6.03 -12.59 1.42
N LEU A 245 -5.31 -12.51 2.54
CA LEU A 245 -4.37 -13.55 2.95
C LEU A 245 -5.06 -14.89 3.18
N TYR A 246 -6.28 -14.89 3.73
CA TYR A 246 -7.09 -16.10 3.86
C TYR A 246 -7.47 -16.68 2.50
N GLY A 247 -7.85 -15.83 1.55
CA GLY A 247 -8.13 -16.23 0.17
C GLY A 247 -6.90 -16.73 -0.60
N PHE A 248 -5.69 -16.42 -0.13
CA PHE A 248 -4.42 -16.86 -0.74
C PHE A 248 -3.81 -18.09 -0.06
N GLN A 249 -4.39 -18.60 1.03
CA GLN A 249 -3.90 -19.82 1.66
C GLN A 249 -4.22 -21.02 0.77
N LEU A 250 -3.20 -21.78 0.41
CA LEU A 250 -3.32 -22.94 -0.46
C LEU A 250 -3.88 -24.15 0.31
N PRO A 251 -4.43 -25.19 -0.38
CA PRO A 251 -5.02 -26.35 0.28
C PRO A 251 -4.09 -27.09 1.26
N GLU A 252 -2.79 -27.10 0.99
CA GLU A 252 -1.75 -27.65 1.85
C GLU A 252 -1.45 -26.78 3.09
N GLY A 253 -2.04 -25.59 3.21
CA GLY A 253 -1.95 -24.69 4.35
C GLY A 253 -0.92 -23.57 4.22
N GLY A 254 0.02 -23.67 3.27
CA GLY A 254 1.03 -22.64 3.02
C GLY A 254 0.56 -21.51 2.10
N TRP A 255 1.48 -20.59 1.81
CA TRP A 255 1.31 -19.50 0.86
C TRP A 255 2.41 -19.53 -0.20
N GLY A 256 2.07 -19.09 -1.43
CA GLY A 256 3.01 -18.76 -2.49
C GLY A 256 3.25 -17.23 -2.58
N TRP A 257 3.93 -16.75 -3.63
CA TRP A 257 4.04 -15.31 -3.88
C TRP A 257 2.73 -14.74 -4.43
N PHE A 258 2.04 -15.53 -5.25
CA PHE A 258 0.71 -15.28 -5.79
C PHE A 258 -0.29 -16.35 -5.31
N ALA A 259 -1.57 -16.15 -5.63
CA ALA A 259 -2.66 -17.04 -5.21
C ALA A 259 -2.61 -18.42 -5.88
N ASP A 260 -1.99 -18.50 -7.06
CA ASP A 260 -1.91 -19.66 -7.96
C ASP A 260 -0.51 -20.28 -8.00
N ASP A 261 0.38 -19.86 -7.10
CA ASP A 261 1.73 -20.42 -6.93
C ASP A 261 1.73 -21.68 -6.07
N GLU A 262 2.87 -22.38 -6.05
CA GLU A 262 3.17 -23.39 -5.04
C GLU A 262 3.53 -22.75 -3.69
N ALA A 263 3.17 -23.43 -2.60
CA ALA A 263 3.52 -22.98 -1.27
C ALA A 263 5.05 -22.97 -1.04
N GLY A 264 5.58 -21.88 -0.49
CA GLY A 264 6.99 -21.74 -0.13
C GLY A 264 7.20 -21.51 1.37
N ALA A 265 8.18 -22.19 1.97
CA ALA A 265 8.49 -22.06 3.40
C ALA A 265 8.85 -20.61 3.80
N SER A 266 9.64 -19.89 3.01
CA SER A 266 10.05 -18.51 3.30
C SER A 266 8.87 -17.54 3.32
N ILE A 267 8.01 -17.56 2.29
CA ILE A 267 6.86 -16.65 2.21
C ILE A 267 5.77 -17.04 3.22
N SER A 268 5.55 -18.34 3.45
CA SER A 268 4.63 -18.82 4.50
C SER A 268 5.10 -18.38 5.88
N THR A 269 6.40 -18.44 6.17
CA THR A 269 6.97 -17.91 7.42
C THR A 269 6.74 -16.41 7.56
N TYR A 270 6.88 -15.65 6.49
CA TYR A 270 6.62 -14.21 6.49
C TYR A 270 5.14 -13.89 6.75
N VAL A 271 4.22 -14.63 6.12
CA VAL A 271 2.79 -14.48 6.37
C VAL A 271 2.45 -14.84 7.81
N LEU A 272 2.97 -15.95 8.33
CA LEU A 272 2.75 -16.36 9.72
C LEU A 272 3.29 -15.35 10.73
N LEU A 273 4.48 -14.76 10.49
CA LEU A 273 4.97 -13.65 11.32
C LEU A 273 3.94 -12.52 11.37
N GLY A 274 3.45 -12.11 10.20
CA GLY A 274 2.46 -11.06 10.08
C GLY A 274 1.18 -11.35 10.86
N LEU A 275 0.60 -12.54 10.66
CA LEU A 275 -0.63 -12.96 11.35
C LEU A 275 -0.45 -13.04 12.87
N VAL A 276 0.69 -13.53 13.35
CA VAL A 276 1.02 -13.55 14.79
C VAL A 276 1.15 -12.12 15.34
N MET A 277 1.76 -11.20 14.60
CA MET A 277 1.86 -9.80 15.01
C MET A 277 0.49 -9.09 15.03
N VAL A 278 -0.39 -9.43 14.09
CA VAL A 278 -1.79 -8.96 14.06
C VAL A 278 -2.54 -9.44 15.30
N GLU A 279 -2.41 -10.72 15.67
CA GLU A 279 -3.00 -11.28 16.90
C GLU A 279 -2.45 -10.60 18.15
N LYS A 280 -1.12 -10.40 18.24
CA LYS A 280 -0.48 -9.67 19.36
C LYS A 280 -0.89 -8.20 19.44
N ALA A 281 -1.37 -7.61 18.36
CA ALA A 281 -1.95 -6.26 18.36
C ALA A 281 -3.41 -6.22 18.81
N GLY A 282 -4.01 -7.36 19.15
CA GLY A 282 -5.38 -7.47 19.65
C GLY A 282 -6.43 -7.60 18.56
N TYR A 283 -6.03 -7.78 17.30
CA TYR A 283 -6.96 -8.09 16.21
C TYR A 283 -7.22 -9.60 16.15
N GLN A 284 -8.46 -9.97 15.83
CA GLN A 284 -8.83 -11.38 15.71
C GLN A 284 -8.28 -11.96 14.40
N VAL A 285 -7.50 -13.03 14.52
CA VAL A 285 -7.03 -13.86 13.40
C VAL A 285 -7.68 -15.23 13.52
N GLU A 286 -8.09 -15.80 12.39
CA GLU A 286 -8.76 -17.11 12.37
C GLU A 286 -7.78 -18.22 12.78
N ALA A 287 -8.08 -18.91 13.89
CA ALA A 287 -7.19 -19.93 14.45
C ALA A 287 -6.87 -21.05 13.46
N GLN A 288 -7.86 -21.47 12.67
CA GLN A 288 -7.68 -22.52 11.66
C GLN A 288 -6.66 -22.12 10.58
N VAL A 289 -6.60 -20.84 10.20
CA VAL A 289 -5.63 -20.34 9.21
C VAL A 289 -4.21 -20.45 9.76
N LEU A 290 -4.02 -20.05 11.02
CA LEU A 290 -2.74 -20.20 11.72
C LEU A 290 -2.35 -21.67 11.87
N ASP A 291 -3.28 -22.53 12.29
CA ASP A 291 -3.06 -23.97 12.46
C ASP A 291 -2.62 -24.64 11.17
N ASN A 292 -3.33 -24.38 10.06
CA ASN A 292 -2.98 -24.90 8.75
C ASN A 292 -1.59 -24.41 8.30
N GLY A 293 -1.30 -23.12 8.50
CA GLY A 293 -0.02 -22.53 8.12
C GLY A 293 1.17 -23.09 8.91
N PHE A 294 1.02 -23.27 10.23
CA PHE A 294 2.05 -23.89 11.05
C PHE A 294 2.22 -25.39 10.75
N SER A 295 1.13 -26.10 10.47
CA SER A 295 1.21 -27.51 10.03
C SER A 295 2.00 -27.64 8.73
N TYR A 296 1.73 -26.79 7.74
CA TYR A 296 2.53 -26.73 6.51
C TYR A 296 4.01 -26.44 6.81
N LEU A 297 4.29 -25.48 7.70
CA LEU A 297 5.66 -25.09 8.02
C LEU A 297 6.43 -26.23 8.70
N ASP A 298 5.79 -26.99 9.57
CA ASP A 298 6.38 -28.17 10.23
C ASP A 298 6.81 -29.23 9.22
N ASP A 299 5.96 -29.52 8.24
CA ASP A 299 6.27 -30.48 7.16
C ASP A 299 7.37 -29.94 6.24
N ALA A 300 7.25 -28.68 5.81
CA ALA A 300 8.17 -28.05 4.85
C ALA A 300 9.60 -27.90 5.40
N LEU A 301 9.75 -27.63 6.71
CA LEU A 301 11.03 -27.38 7.36
C LEU A 301 12.07 -28.50 7.19
N SER A 302 11.60 -29.74 7.05
CA SER A 302 12.45 -30.92 6.80
C SER A 302 13.21 -30.82 5.47
N SER A 303 12.59 -30.21 4.47
CA SER A 303 13.11 -30.06 3.09
C SER A 303 13.88 -28.76 2.85
N VAL A 304 13.72 -27.77 3.72
CA VAL A 304 14.50 -26.52 3.65
C VAL A 304 15.97 -26.86 3.86
N THR A 305 16.86 -26.39 2.99
CA THR A 305 18.32 -26.56 3.15
C THR A 305 18.97 -25.31 3.73
N ASN A 306 18.39 -24.14 3.48
CA ASN A 306 18.91 -22.86 3.92
C ASN A 306 18.73 -22.67 5.45
N SER A 307 19.85 -22.52 6.14
CA SER A 307 19.90 -22.32 7.60
C SER A 307 19.20 -21.04 8.07
N ASN A 308 19.29 -19.94 7.32
CA ASN A 308 18.68 -18.67 7.70
C ASN A 308 17.14 -18.75 7.61
N THR A 309 16.60 -19.41 6.57
CA THR A 309 15.14 -19.68 6.48
C THR A 309 14.66 -20.58 7.61
N LYS A 310 15.42 -21.63 7.98
CA LYS A 310 15.08 -22.46 9.15
C LYS A 310 15.04 -21.66 10.44
N ALA A 311 16.07 -20.84 10.67
CA ALA A 311 16.14 -19.99 11.86
C ALA A 311 14.95 -19.04 11.93
N TYR A 312 14.57 -18.45 10.78
CA TYR A 312 13.41 -17.57 10.70
C TYR A 312 12.09 -18.28 11.03
N ALA A 313 11.87 -19.46 10.45
CA ALA A 313 10.68 -20.27 10.73
C ALA A 313 10.60 -20.71 12.20
N LEU A 314 11.73 -21.13 12.79
CA LEU A 314 11.79 -21.49 14.21
C LEU A 314 11.51 -20.29 15.12
N TYR A 315 12.00 -19.11 14.78
CA TYR A 315 11.67 -17.87 15.50
C TYR A 315 10.16 -17.58 15.45
N VAL A 316 9.54 -17.63 14.28
CA VAL A 316 8.10 -17.35 14.14
C VAL A 316 7.26 -18.39 14.89
N LYS A 317 7.65 -19.67 14.86
CA LYS A 317 7.06 -20.73 15.67
C LYS A 317 7.16 -20.43 17.17
N ALA A 318 8.35 -20.10 17.67
CA ALA A 318 8.56 -19.74 19.07
C ALA A 318 7.74 -18.50 19.48
N LEU A 319 7.68 -17.49 18.61
CA LEU A 319 6.90 -16.27 18.83
C LEU A 319 5.39 -16.53 19.01
N ALA A 320 4.89 -17.57 18.35
CA ALA A 320 3.51 -18.06 18.43
C ALA A 320 3.27 -19.10 19.55
N GLY A 321 4.28 -19.37 20.40
CA GLY A 321 4.18 -20.38 21.45
C GLY A 321 4.23 -21.84 20.93
N ARG A 322 4.69 -22.04 19.69
CA ARG A 322 4.83 -23.35 19.02
C ARG A 322 6.30 -23.71 18.78
N GLY A 323 7.16 -23.26 19.69
CA GLY A 323 8.60 -23.43 19.61
C GLY A 323 9.08 -24.87 19.47
N ASP A 324 10.30 -25.03 18.98
CA ASP A 324 10.99 -26.32 18.90
C ASP A 324 12.45 -26.13 19.30
N LEU A 325 12.66 -26.15 20.62
CA LEU A 325 13.97 -25.93 21.22
C LEU A 325 15.01 -26.94 20.72
N ASN A 326 14.61 -28.18 20.45
CA ASN A 326 15.52 -29.22 19.98
C ASN A 326 15.99 -28.91 18.56
N ALA A 327 15.08 -28.50 17.66
CA ALA A 327 15.43 -28.06 16.32
C ALA A 327 16.29 -26.78 16.35
N ALA A 328 15.98 -25.81 17.21
CA ALA A 328 16.77 -24.60 17.38
C ALA A 328 18.20 -24.90 17.84
N ARG A 329 18.37 -25.75 18.86
CA ARG A 329 19.68 -26.22 19.33
C ARG A 329 20.46 -26.96 18.25
N ALA A 330 19.80 -27.85 17.52
CA ALA A 330 20.43 -28.59 16.42
C ALA A 330 20.93 -27.64 15.32
N LEU A 331 20.18 -26.58 15.03
CA LEU A 331 20.53 -25.59 14.01
C LEU A 331 21.77 -24.75 14.38
N MET A 332 22.12 -24.64 15.67
CA MET A 332 23.35 -23.96 16.12
C MET A 332 24.63 -24.55 15.53
N ALA A 333 24.63 -25.83 15.13
CA ALA A 333 25.78 -26.44 14.44
C ALA A 333 26.08 -25.74 13.10
N GLN A 334 25.10 -25.07 12.51
CA GLN A 334 25.19 -24.40 11.20
C GLN A 334 25.34 -22.87 11.31
N GLN A 335 25.39 -22.32 12.52
CA GLN A 335 25.42 -20.86 12.76
C GLN A 335 26.62 -20.13 12.10
N ALA A 336 27.74 -20.82 11.86
CA ALA A 336 28.88 -20.22 11.17
C ALA A 336 28.60 -19.86 9.70
N GLN A 337 27.58 -20.49 9.11
CA GLN A 337 27.13 -20.31 7.72
C GLN A 337 25.99 -19.29 7.60
N MET A 338 25.47 -18.80 8.74
CA MET A 338 24.35 -17.89 8.77
C MET A 338 24.79 -16.44 8.58
N ASN A 339 23.92 -15.68 7.92
CA ASN A 339 24.04 -14.24 7.82
C ASN A 339 23.52 -13.58 9.12
N PRO A 340 23.70 -12.26 9.29
CA PRO A 340 23.21 -11.56 10.49
C PRO A 340 21.72 -11.77 10.78
N PHE A 341 20.87 -11.81 9.75
CA PHE A 341 19.44 -12.06 9.93
C PHE A 341 19.17 -13.45 10.51
N GLY A 342 19.75 -14.51 9.93
CA GLY A 342 19.57 -15.88 10.43
C GLY A 342 20.06 -16.06 11.86
N LEU A 343 21.21 -15.47 12.21
CA LEU A 343 21.70 -15.46 13.59
C LEU A 343 20.76 -14.75 14.54
N SER A 344 20.22 -13.60 14.13
CA SER A 344 19.26 -12.83 14.92
C SER A 344 17.96 -13.61 15.18
N MET A 345 17.45 -14.32 14.17
CA MET A 345 16.26 -15.16 14.31
C MET A 345 16.55 -16.37 15.21
N LEU A 346 17.69 -17.06 15.02
CA LEU A 346 18.07 -18.20 15.85
C LEU A 346 18.24 -17.82 17.32
N ALA A 347 18.90 -16.70 17.60
CA ALA A 347 19.07 -16.20 18.96
C ALA A 347 17.73 -15.94 19.64
N GLN A 348 16.80 -15.26 18.94
CA GLN A 348 15.46 -14.98 19.47
C GLN A 348 14.61 -16.25 19.63
N ALA A 349 14.73 -17.22 18.71
CA ALA A 349 14.04 -18.51 18.84
C ALA A 349 14.48 -19.25 20.12
N LEU A 350 15.80 -19.35 20.34
CA LEU A 350 16.36 -19.98 21.55
C LEU A 350 15.93 -19.26 22.83
N HIS A 351 15.92 -17.93 22.81
CA HIS A 351 15.47 -17.11 23.93
C HIS A 351 13.99 -17.37 24.28
N LEU A 352 13.11 -17.29 23.29
CA LEU A 352 11.67 -17.49 23.45
C LEU A 352 11.34 -18.93 23.92
N ASP A 353 12.15 -19.90 23.51
CA ASP A 353 12.03 -21.31 23.91
C ASP A 353 12.75 -21.62 25.25
N GLY A 354 13.33 -20.61 25.91
CA GLY A 354 13.86 -20.70 27.27
C GLY A 354 15.33 -21.14 27.41
N ASP A 355 16.14 -21.06 26.35
CA ASP A 355 17.58 -21.34 26.39
C ASP A 355 18.43 -20.09 26.15
N ASP A 356 18.43 -19.21 27.16
CA ASP A 356 19.20 -17.96 27.13
C ASP A 356 20.70 -18.19 26.97
N ALA A 357 21.26 -19.26 27.54
CA ALA A 357 22.69 -19.55 27.43
C ALA A 357 23.10 -19.83 25.98
N ALA A 358 22.30 -20.64 25.27
CA ALA A 358 22.49 -20.88 23.85
C ALA A 358 22.26 -19.60 23.03
N ALA A 359 21.19 -18.84 23.34
CA ALA A 359 20.87 -17.59 22.67
C ALA A 359 22.04 -16.57 22.76
N GLN A 360 22.63 -16.41 23.94
CA GLN A 360 23.78 -15.53 24.17
C GLN A 360 25.00 -15.92 23.33
N THR A 361 25.24 -17.24 23.17
CA THR A 361 26.33 -17.75 22.33
C THR A 361 26.12 -17.36 20.85
N VAL A 362 24.88 -17.36 20.37
CA VAL A 362 24.54 -16.91 19.01
C VAL A 362 24.68 -15.40 18.88
N VAL A 363 24.28 -14.63 19.90
CA VAL A 363 24.44 -13.16 19.95
C VAL A 363 25.91 -12.75 19.86
N ASP A 364 26.83 -13.46 20.51
CA ASP A 364 28.27 -13.16 20.37
C ASP A 364 28.76 -13.27 18.93
N LYS A 365 28.24 -14.25 18.17
CA LYS A 365 28.56 -14.39 16.74
C LYS A 365 27.90 -13.33 15.88
N LEU A 366 26.68 -12.93 16.25
CA LEU A 366 26.00 -11.81 15.61
C LEU A 366 26.81 -10.52 15.77
N LEU A 367 27.22 -10.18 17.00
CA LEU A 367 28.03 -8.98 17.28
C LEU A 367 29.37 -8.98 16.52
N ALA A 368 30.00 -10.14 16.37
CA ALA A 368 31.24 -10.27 15.58
C ALA A 368 31.07 -9.93 14.08
N LYS A 369 29.84 -9.88 13.57
CA LYS A 369 29.50 -9.49 12.19
C LYS A 369 29.07 -8.03 12.05
N ALA A 370 29.07 -7.25 13.12
CA ALA A 370 28.73 -5.84 13.05
C ALA A 370 29.84 -5.05 12.34
N THR A 371 29.44 -4.11 11.48
CA THR A 371 30.33 -3.07 10.94
C THR A 371 30.16 -1.82 11.77
N ASP A 372 31.27 -1.31 12.31
CA ASP A 372 31.34 -0.06 13.05
C ASP A 372 32.13 0.97 12.25
N THR A 373 31.51 2.10 11.93
CA THR A 373 32.14 3.22 11.21
C THR A 373 32.59 4.36 12.15
N GLY A 374 32.50 4.16 13.46
CA GLY A 374 32.73 5.15 14.52
C GLY A 374 31.53 6.06 14.80
N SER A 375 30.67 6.27 13.81
CA SER A 375 29.41 7.03 13.92
C SER A 375 28.16 6.17 13.87
N LEU A 376 28.25 4.95 13.29
CA LEU A 376 27.16 4.02 13.10
C LEU A 376 27.65 2.59 13.33
N ALA A 377 26.76 1.75 13.87
CA ALA A 377 26.92 0.32 13.91
C ALA A 377 25.77 -0.33 13.13
N TYR A 378 26.08 -1.20 12.17
CA TYR A 378 25.09 -1.88 11.35
C TYR A 378 25.56 -3.26 10.91
N TRP A 379 24.63 -4.11 10.47
CA TRP A 379 24.93 -5.44 9.96
C TRP A 379 24.76 -5.48 8.44
N PRO A 380 25.86 -5.57 7.67
CA PRO A 380 25.79 -5.53 6.21
C PRO A 380 25.13 -6.78 5.63
N THR A 381 24.75 -6.72 4.35
CA THR A 381 24.46 -7.92 3.56
C THR A 381 25.76 -8.65 3.24
N GLU A 382 25.81 -9.96 3.48
CA GLU A 382 26.97 -10.81 3.16
C GLU A 382 26.74 -11.52 1.80
N GLY A 383 27.77 -11.54 0.94
CA GLY A 383 27.76 -12.31 -0.33
C GLY A 383 27.27 -11.55 -1.58
N GLU A 384 27.33 -12.22 -2.73
CA GLU A 384 26.73 -11.74 -3.99
C GLU A 384 25.20 -11.79 -3.89
N ARG A 385 24.50 -10.91 -4.64
CA ARG A 385 23.03 -10.90 -4.72
C ARG A 385 22.51 -12.13 -5.49
N ASP A 386 22.54 -13.27 -4.83
CA ASP A 386 22.03 -14.54 -5.35
C ASP A 386 20.49 -14.60 -5.32
N TRP A 387 19.93 -15.72 -5.79
CA TRP A 387 18.49 -15.96 -5.73
C TRP A 387 17.92 -15.89 -4.29
N TYR A 388 18.72 -16.21 -3.29
CA TYR A 388 18.31 -16.16 -1.89
C TYR A 388 18.13 -14.71 -1.41
N HIS A 389 18.97 -13.79 -1.85
CA HIS A 389 18.81 -12.34 -1.61
C HIS A 389 17.39 -11.85 -2.00
N TRP A 390 16.87 -12.34 -3.12
CA TRP A 390 15.51 -12.03 -3.59
C TRP A 390 14.44 -12.75 -2.77
N GLN A 391 14.60 -14.04 -2.47
CA GLN A 391 13.62 -14.80 -1.67
C GLN A 391 13.48 -14.29 -0.23
N SER A 392 14.58 -13.84 0.38
CA SER A 392 14.56 -13.39 1.77
C SER A 392 14.39 -11.89 1.91
N ILE A 393 14.23 -11.14 0.80
CA ILE A 393 14.14 -9.67 0.80
C ILE A 393 15.26 -9.08 1.67
N SER A 394 16.50 -9.54 1.41
CA SER A 394 17.65 -9.24 2.27
C SER A 394 18.10 -7.79 2.08
N SER A 395 18.39 -7.09 3.18
CA SER A 395 18.99 -5.76 3.16
C SER A 395 19.79 -5.51 4.44
N ALA A 396 20.68 -4.52 4.41
CA ALA A 396 21.44 -4.14 5.60
C ALA A 396 20.53 -3.58 6.69
N GLU A 397 19.48 -2.86 6.31
CA GLU A 397 18.44 -2.32 7.21
C GLU A 397 17.67 -3.46 7.87
N LYS A 398 17.24 -4.46 7.10
CA LYS A 398 16.56 -5.65 7.65
C LYS A 398 17.45 -6.43 8.61
N ASN A 399 18.72 -6.64 8.24
CA ASN A 399 19.70 -7.31 9.10
C ASN A 399 19.93 -6.53 10.40
N THR A 400 20.07 -5.22 10.30
CA THR A 400 20.31 -4.33 11.45
C THR A 400 19.08 -4.28 12.36
N ALA A 401 17.87 -4.18 11.80
CA ALA A 401 16.63 -4.20 12.59
C ALA A 401 16.45 -5.53 13.33
N ALA A 402 16.72 -6.66 12.66
CA ALA A 402 16.68 -7.98 13.28
C ALA A 402 17.73 -8.12 14.40
N ALA A 403 18.94 -7.62 14.18
CA ALA A 403 20.01 -7.65 15.17
C ALA A 403 19.68 -6.80 16.40
N ILE A 404 19.15 -5.60 16.19
CA ILE A 404 18.65 -4.74 17.28
C ILE A 404 17.56 -5.47 18.06
N GLY A 405 16.60 -6.12 17.39
CA GLY A 405 15.56 -6.91 18.07
C GLY A 405 16.13 -8.02 18.97
N ALA A 406 17.12 -8.77 18.47
CA ALA A 406 17.80 -9.79 19.26
C ALA A 406 18.58 -9.19 20.45
N LEU A 407 19.29 -8.08 20.23
CA LEU A 407 20.04 -7.40 21.28
C LEU A 407 19.13 -6.80 22.34
N SER A 408 18.02 -6.15 21.97
CA SER A 408 17.08 -5.59 22.93
C SER A 408 16.42 -6.66 23.81
N ALA A 409 16.24 -7.88 23.29
CA ALA A 409 15.69 -9.00 24.08
C ALA A 409 16.74 -9.62 25.02
N LEU A 410 17.98 -9.80 24.55
CA LEU A 410 18.99 -10.60 25.23
C LEU A 410 20.08 -9.78 25.93
N ARG A 411 20.30 -8.54 25.52
CA ARG A 411 21.32 -7.59 26.01
C ARG A 411 20.77 -6.14 25.97
N PRO A 412 19.70 -5.84 26.73
CA PRO A 412 19.02 -4.54 26.70
C PRO A 412 19.91 -3.37 27.14
#